data_AF-A0A9D7FS85-F1
#
_entry.id   AF-A0A9D7FS85-F1
#
_cell.length_a   1.000
_cell.length_b   1.000
_cell.length_c   1.000
_cell.angle_alpha   90.00
_cell.angle_beta   90.00
_cell.angle_gamma   90.00
#
_symmetry.space_group_name_H-M   'P 1'
#
loop_
_entity.id
_entity.type
_entity.pdbx_description
1 polymer ?
#
loop_
_entity_poly.entity_id
_entity_poly.type
_entity_poly.pdbx_seq_one_letter_code
_entity_poly.pdbx_strand_id
1 'polypeptide(L)'
;MNTGPGRLHHFFFTLLLQFILLMPVSAQDSISVVVNPSALGTVEAAAGAETTVNWWDNDLADDAACTECFAAMELARFLKQGADNSGRSIGLIPAAQGLPAQGSVILIGSLASNSLLADLINKSDDKKPPEPKEGAYRIRTLDDGDRQITLIQGNDRIGCLYGVYGFLEHLGYRFFGLGEQGTVLPDGPVHLAEKIDIQSSPAFQSRGFWSWEDRGDEPFLLWMARNRMNYWTAAQHNPHFCKKLGLKLVHGGHSAYRTYMDPDGPYPLQPPPFRGG
;
A
#
# COMPACT_ATOMS: atom_id res chain seq x y z
N MET A 1 21.77 -82.31 36.24
CA MET A 1 22.13 -82.29 34.80
C MET A 1 21.39 -81.14 34.16
N ASN A 2 22.12 -80.33 33.41
CA ASN A 2 21.84 -78.94 33.05
C ASN A 2 20.53 -78.72 32.26
N THR A 3 19.75 -77.76 32.73
CA THR A 3 18.72 -77.02 32.01
C THR A 3 19.37 -75.93 31.15
N GLY A 4 19.26 -76.01 29.82
CA GLY A 4 19.76 -75.00 28.89
C GLY A 4 18.76 -73.85 28.65
N PRO A 5 19.20 -72.58 28.54
CA PRO A 5 18.31 -71.43 28.37
C PRO A 5 18.21 -70.93 26.91
N GLY A 6 17.01 -70.46 26.56
CA GLY A 6 16.71 -69.17 25.92
C GLY A 6 17.37 -68.78 24.60
N ARG A 7 16.56 -68.69 23.52
CA ARG A 7 16.83 -67.83 22.36
C ARG A 7 15.71 -66.80 22.20
N LEU A 8 15.97 -65.58 22.65
CA LEU A 8 15.19 -64.38 22.32
C LEU A 8 15.71 -63.81 21.00
N HIS A 9 14.83 -63.67 20.00
CA HIS A 9 15.12 -62.95 18.76
C HIS A 9 15.17 -61.43 19.03
N HIS A 10 16.33 -60.81 18.85
CA HIS A 10 16.46 -59.34 18.80
C HIS A 10 16.28 -58.88 17.35
N PHE A 11 15.16 -58.24 17.06
CA PHE A 11 14.96 -57.39 15.89
C PHE A 11 15.80 -56.12 16.06
N PHE A 12 16.83 -55.93 15.24
CA PHE A 12 17.50 -54.64 15.09
C PHE A 12 16.68 -53.78 14.12
N PHE A 13 15.95 -52.80 14.66
CA PHE A 13 15.30 -51.75 13.87
C PHE A 13 16.26 -50.55 13.83
N THR A 14 16.95 -50.36 12.71
CA THR A 14 17.84 -49.21 12.51
C THR A 14 16.98 -47.98 12.19
N LEU A 15 16.74 -47.13 13.18
CA LEU A 15 16.04 -45.86 13.01
C LEU A 15 16.97 -44.86 12.30
N LEU A 16 16.76 -44.65 11.01
CA LEU A 16 17.46 -43.64 10.23
C LEU A 16 16.88 -42.25 10.56
N LEU A 17 17.53 -41.52 11.47
CA LEU A 17 17.17 -40.14 11.80
C LEU A 17 17.57 -39.23 10.63
N GLN A 18 16.60 -38.82 9.79
CA GLN A 18 16.81 -37.75 8.83
C GLN A 18 16.90 -36.41 9.58
N PHE A 19 18.12 -35.95 9.83
CA PHE A 19 18.37 -34.55 10.17
C PHE A 19 18.11 -33.70 8.91
N ILE A 20 16.93 -33.09 8.83
CA ILE A 20 16.72 -31.94 7.96
C ILE A 20 17.55 -30.82 8.55
N LEU A 21 18.70 -30.55 7.94
CA LEU A 21 19.49 -29.34 8.18
C LEU A 21 18.62 -28.13 7.79
N LEU A 22 17.91 -27.55 8.76
CA LEU A 22 17.47 -26.17 8.65
C LEU A 22 18.74 -25.32 8.60
N MET A 23 19.17 -24.99 7.38
CA MET A 23 20.15 -23.93 7.18
C MET A 23 19.55 -22.65 7.79
N PRO A 24 20.24 -21.98 8.73
CA PRO A 24 19.77 -20.69 9.22
C PRO A 24 19.76 -19.73 8.02
N VAL A 25 18.58 -19.23 7.67
CA VAL A 25 18.46 -18.08 6.77
C VAL A 25 19.32 -16.98 7.38
N SER A 26 20.33 -16.53 6.65
CA SER A 26 21.16 -15.41 7.09
C SER A 26 20.23 -14.23 7.37
N ALA A 27 20.40 -13.59 8.53
CA ALA A 27 19.57 -12.45 8.91
C ALA A 27 19.74 -11.21 7.99
N GLN A 28 20.71 -11.26 7.07
CA GLN A 28 20.86 -10.30 5.97
C GLN A 28 19.90 -10.54 4.79
N ASP A 29 19.17 -11.66 4.77
CA ASP A 29 18.31 -12.07 3.65
C ASP A 29 16.81 -11.88 3.90
N SER A 30 16.42 -11.19 4.98
CA SER A 30 15.01 -10.91 5.30
C SER A 30 14.65 -9.43 5.15
N ILE A 31 13.52 -9.16 4.51
CA ILE A 31 12.90 -7.84 4.41
C ILE A 31 11.62 -7.85 5.22
N SER A 32 11.47 -6.88 6.13
CA SER A 32 10.27 -6.73 6.93
C SER A 32 9.55 -5.44 6.57
N VAL A 33 8.31 -5.55 6.12
CA VAL A 33 7.42 -4.42 5.88
C VAL A 33 6.54 -4.24 7.11
N VAL A 34 6.78 -3.16 7.84
CA VAL A 34 6.08 -2.82 9.08
C VAL A 34 4.99 -1.80 8.78
N VAL A 35 3.76 -2.08 9.20
CA VAL A 35 2.57 -1.24 8.94
C VAL A 35 1.55 -1.39 10.07
N ASN A 36 0.69 -0.41 10.29
CA ASN A 36 -0.34 -0.46 11.34
C ASN A 36 -1.68 -1.00 10.81
N PRO A 37 -2.11 -2.24 11.16
CA PRO A 37 -3.42 -2.75 10.80
C PRO A 37 -4.56 -2.22 11.68
N SER A 38 -4.27 -1.35 12.67
CA SER A 38 -5.26 -0.84 13.63
C SER A 38 -6.04 -2.00 14.29
N ALA A 39 -7.35 -1.83 14.50
CA ALA A 39 -8.24 -2.85 15.05
C ALA A 39 -8.68 -3.93 14.04
N LEU A 40 -8.21 -3.90 12.79
CA LEU A 40 -8.64 -4.81 11.72
C LEU A 40 -7.95 -6.19 11.75
N GLY A 41 -7.08 -6.44 12.73
CA GLY A 41 -6.44 -7.74 12.94
C GLY A 41 -5.06 -7.86 12.30
N THR A 42 -4.89 -8.79 11.35
CA THR A 42 -3.61 -8.97 10.63
C THR A 42 -3.47 -7.97 9.49
N VAL A 43 -2.26 -7.85 8.94
CA VAL A 43 -2.01 -6.97 7.78
C VAL A 43 -2.85 -7.41 6.59
N GLU A 44 -2.97 -8.71 6.34
CA GLU A 44 -3.77 -9.26 5.24
C GLU A 44 -5.27 -9.04 5.44
N ALA A 45 -5.76 -9.21 6.68
CA ALA A 45 -7.16 -8.95 7.00
C ALA A 45 -7.51 -7.47 6.78
N ALA A 46 -6.67 -6.55 7.27
CA ALA A 46 -6.85 -5.12 7.07
C ALA A 46 -6.83 -4.74 5.57
N ALA A 47 -5.88 -5.27 4.80
CA ALA A 47 -5.75 -4.98 3.37
C ALA A 47 -6.95 -5.42 2.51
N GLY A 48 -7.71 -6.43 2.97
CA GLY A 48 -8.93 -6.93 2.34
C GLY A 48 -10.23 -6.46 3.01
N ALA A 49 -10.16 -5.51 3.95
CA ALA A 49 -11.30 -5.07 4.75
C ALA A 49 -12.17 -4.01 4.06
N GLU A 50 -12.01 -3.72 2.77
CA GLU A 50 -12.66 -2.56 2.13
C GLU A 50 -14.19 -2.58 2.23
N THR A 51 -14.82 -3.76 2.26
CA THR A 51 -16.27 -3.89 2.39
C THR A 51 -16.77 -3.78 3.82
N THR A 52 -15.89 -3.86 4.81
CA THR A 52 -16.22 -3.76 6.24
C THR A 52 -15.83 -2.42 6.86
N VAL A 53 -14.88 -1.71 6.25
CA VAL A 53 -14.50 -0.33 6.62
C VAL A 53 -15.64 0.64 6.33
N ASN A 54 -15.87 1.58 7.24
CA ASN A 54 -16.86 2.62 7.06
C ASN A 54 -16.26 3.90 6.48
N TRP A 55 -16.06 3.92 5.16
CA TRP A 55 -15.44 5.03 4.41
C TRP A 55 -16.19 6.39 4.44
N TRP A 56 -17.29 6.49 5.19
CA TRP A 56 -18.18 7.64 5.23
C TRP A 56 -18.37 8.22 6.63
N ASP A 57 -17.64 7.73 7.63
CA ASP A 57 -17.53 8.43 8.91
C ASP A 57 -16.30 9.36 8.95
N ASN A 58 -16.01 9.88 10.14
CA ASN A 58 -14.88 10.77 10.39
C ASN A 58 -13.72 10.04 11.11
N ASP A 59 -13.87 8.75 11.40
CA ASP A 59 -12.78 7.96 11.97
C ASP A 59 -11.92 7.45 10.81
N LEU A 60 -10.70 7.98 10.72
CA LEU A 60 -9.80 7.63 9.62
C LEU A 60 -8.89 6.44 9.94
N ALA A 61 -9.01 5.84 11.13
CA ALA A 61 -8.08 4.82 11.60
C ALA A 61 -8.21 3.50 10.81
N ASP A 62 -9.42 3.04 10.54
CA ASP A 62 -9.68 1.83 9.74
C ASP A 62 -9.50 2.09 8.23
N ASP A 63 -9.90 3.27 7.75
CA ASP A 63 -9.59 3.81 6.43
C ASP A 63 -8.08 3.73 6.11
N ALA A 64 -7.26 4.26 7.03
CA ALA A 64 -5.81 4.27 6.92
C ALA A 64 -5.24 2.86 7.00
N ALA A 65 -5.64 2.06 7.99
CA ALA A 65 -5.18 0.69 8.13
C ALA A 65 -5.46 -0.15 6.87
N CYS A 66 -6.68 -0.06 6.32
CA CYS A 66 -7.05 -0.81 5.12
C CYS A 66 -6.16 -0.44 3.92
N THR A 67 -6.00 0.86 3.68
CA THR A 67 -5.22 1.35 2.53
C THR A 67 -3.72 1.12 2.69
N GLU A 68 -3.16 1.37 3.88
CA GLU A 68 -1.74 1.23 4.15
C GLU A 68 -1.32 -0.24 4.19
N CYS A 69 -2.15 -1.14 4.77
CA CYS A 69 -1.88 -2.57 4.71
C CYS A 69 -2.00 -3.12 3.29
N PHE A 70 -2.94 -2.61 2.48
CA PHE A 70 -2.99 -2.93 1.06
C PHE A 70 -1.71 -2.48 0.33
N ALA A 71 -1.21 -1.28 0.62
CA ALA A 71 0.07 -0.80 0.09
C ALA A 71 1.24 -1.70 0.53
N ALA A 72 1.26 -2.14 1.79
CA ALA A 72 2.28 -3.07 2.30
C ALA A 72 2.24 -4.43 1.57
N MET A 73 1.04 -4.95 1.28
CA MET A 73 0.88 -6.18 0.49
C MET A 73 1.34 -6.01 -0.96
N GLU A 74 1.02 -4.89 -1.61
CA GLU A 74 1.52 -4.59 -2.95
C GLU A 74 3.05 -4.51 -2.97
N LEU A 75 3.65 -3.83 -1.98
CA LEU A 75 5.10 -3.75 -1.83
C LEU A 75 5.71 -5.16 -1.68
N ALA A 76 5.19 -5.95 -0.74
CA ALA A 76 5.71 -7.30 -0.49
C ALA A 76 5.58 -8.21 -1.72
N ARG A 77 4.44 -8.13 -2.42
CA ARG A 77 4.18 -8.89 -3.64
C ARG A 77 5.18 -8.53 -4.74
N PHE A 78 5.39 -7.24 -5.01
CA PHE A 78 6.32 -6.81 -6.05
C PHE A 78 7.77 -7.10 -5.69
N LEU A 79 8.17 -6.82 -4.45
CA LEU A 79 9.52 -7.16 -3.98
C LEU A 79 9.82 -8.65 -4.17
N LYS A 80 8.84 -9.55 -3.93
CA LYS A 80 9.00 -11.00 -4.15
C LYS A 80 9.18 -11.38 -5.62
N GLN A 81 8.64 -10.59 -6.56
CA GLN A 81 8.74 -10.83 -8.00
C GLN A 81 10.08 -10.36 -8.59
N GLY A 82 10.81 -9.46 -7.91
CA GLY A 82 12.12 -9.01 -8.36
C GLY A 82 13.16 -10.13 -8.37
N ALA A 83 14.00 -10.18 -9.42
CA ALA A 83 14.89 -11.29 -9.74
C ALA A 83 15.81 -11.74 -8.59
N ASP A 84 16.27 -10.82 -7.73
CA ASP A 84 17.19 -11.11 -6.63
C ASP A 84 16.52 -11.38 -5.28
N ASN A 85 15.20 -11.19 -5.19
CA ASN A 85 14.46 -11.38 -3.94
C ASN A 85 13.70 -12.71 -3.90
N SER A 86 13.77 -13.54 -4.94
CA SER A 86 13.06 -14.83 -5.01
C SER A 86 13.47 -15.81 -3.90
N GLY A 87 14.66 -15.63 -3.31
CA GLY A 87 15.17 -16.39 -2.17
C GLY A 87 15.07 -15.66 -0.81
N ARG A 88 14.65 -14.39 -0.79
CA ARG A 88 14.54 -13.60 0.45
C ARG A 88 13.19 -13.82 1.13
N SER A 89 13.19 -13.85 2.45
CA SER A 89 11.94 -13.85 3.22
C SER A 89 11.40 -12.43 3.29
N ILE A 90 10.14 -12.23 2.85
CA ILE A 90 9.45 -10.95 2.95
C ILE A 90 8.32 -11.11 3.94
N GLY A 91 8.45 -10.46 5.10
CA GLY A 91 7.49 -10.51 6.19
C GLY A 91 6.63 -9.24 6.25
N LEU A 92 5.34 -9.40 6.53
CA LEU A 92 4.43 -8.32 6.90
C LEU A 92 4.31 -8.32 8.42
N ILE A 93 4.61 -7.19 9.07
CA ILE A 93 4.69 -7.10 10.53
C ILE A 93 3.78 -5.97 11.03
N PRO A 94 2.80 -6.27 11.90
CA PRO A 94 2.02 -5.24 12.56
C PRO A 94 2.91 -4.32 13.41
N ALA A 95 2.75 -3.01 13.27
CA ALA A 95 3.54 -2.01 14.01
C ALA A 95 3.49 -2.21 15.55
N ALA A 96 2.40 -2.76 16.09
CA ALA A 96 2.30 -3.09 17.51
C ALA A 96 3.33 -4.14 17.99
N GLN A 97 3.93 -4.92 17.08
CA GLN A 97 4.98 -5.89 17.38
C GLN A 97 6.39 -5.27 17.42
N GLY A 98 6.51 -3.97 17.11
CA GLY A 98 7.78 -3.27 17.11
C GLY A 98 8.59 -3.46 15.82
N LEU A 99 9.78 -2.87 15.80
CA LEU A 99 10.74 -3.07 14.71
C LEU A 99 11.49 -4.40 14.93
N PRO A 100 11.64 -5.23 13.89
CA PRO A 100 12.50 -6.41 13.95
C PRO A 100 13.93 -6.03 14.35
N ALA A 101 14.61 -6.91 15.08
CA ALA A 101 15.98 -6.66 15.54
C ALA A 101 17.05 -6.77 14.43
N GLN A 102 16.75 -7.48 13.34
CA GLN A 102 17.69 -7.77 12.26
C GLN A 102 16.99 -7.66 10.89
N GLY A 103 17.76 -7.67 9.80
CA GLY A 103 17.26 -7.53 8.44
C GLY A 103 16.89 -6.11 8.04
N SER A 104 16.53 -5.95 6.76
CA SER A 104 16.07 -4.67 6.20
C SER A 104 14.64 -4.38 6.65
N VAL A 105 14.38 -3.15 7.07
CA VAL A 105 13.06 -2.72 7.52
C VAL A 105 12.52 -1.64 6.61
N ILE A 106 11.28 -1.79 6.17
CA ILE A 106 10.51 -0.78 5.46
C ILE A 106 9.28 -0.46 6.32
N LEU A 107 9.15 0.78 6.76
CA LEU A 107 8.05 1.23 7.60
C LEU A 107 7.11 2.12 6.79
N ILE A 108 5.83 1.77 6.75
CA ILE A 108 4.80 2.50 6.00
C ILE A 108 3.83 3.16 6.98
N GLY A 109 3.47 4.41 6.71
CA GLY A 109 2.40 5.11 7.41
C GLY A 109 2.53 6.62 7.36
N SER A 110 1.66 7.28 8.11
CA SER A 110 1.70 8.72 8.37
C SER A 110 2.02 8.98 9.84
N LEU A 111 2.25 10.25 10.19
CA LEU A 111 2.43 10.64 11.60
C LEU A 111 1.20 10.31 12.47
N ALA A 112 0.01 10.28 11.86
CA ALA A 112 -1.25 10.00 12.55
C ALA A 112 -1.56 8.49 12.64
N SER A 113 -1.12 7.71 11.65
CA SER A 113 -1.50 6.29 11.53
C SER A 113 -0.46 5.32 12.09
N ASN A 114 0.81 5.71 12.22
CA ASN A 114 1.86 4.78 12.68
C ASN A 114 2.78 5.45 13.72
N SER A 115 2.59 5.08 15.00
CA SER A 115 3.36 5.65 16.12
C SER A 115 4.85 5.32 16.07
N LEU A 116 5.24 4.12 15.59
CA LEU A 116 6.65 3.79 15.41
C LEU A 116 7.32 4.73 14.40
N LEU A 117 6.61 5.04 13.31
CA LEU A 117 7.09 5.96 12.28
C LEU A 117 7.21 7.37 12.86
N ALA A 118 6.19 7.83 13.59
CA ALA A 118 6.22 9.13 14.26
C ALA A 118 7.40 9.24 15.24
N ASP A 119 7.66 8.19 16.04
CA ASP A 119 8.74 8.15 17.02
C ASP A 119 10.13 8.20 16.35
N LEU A 120 10.33 7.44 15.26
CA LEU A 120 11.58 7.47 14.50
C LEU A 120 11.85 8.86 13.91
N ILE A 121 10.82 9.48 13.33
CA ILE A 121 10.94 10.83 12.78
C ILE A 121 11.26 11.85 13.87
N ASN A 122 10.58 11.77 15.01
CA ASN A 122 10.80 12.68 16.14
C ASN A 122 12.21 12.60 16.72
N LYS A 123 12.85 11.44 16.64
CA LYS A 123 14.24 11.18 17.06
C LYS A 123 15.27 11.54 15.99
N SER A 124 14.87 11.61 14.72
CA SER A 124 15.76 11.99 13.62
C SER A 124 16.04 13.50 13.56
N ASP A 125 17.15 13.87 12.91
CA ASP A 125 17.52 15.28 12.70
C ASP A 125 16.57 15.98 11.72
N ASP A 126 16.07 15.25 10.72
CA ASP A 126 15.14 15.77 9.72
C ASP A 126 13.69 15.33 9.99
N LYS A 127 12.95 16.26 10.59
CA LYS A 127 11.54 16.11 10.97
C LYS A 127 10.58 16.62 9.90
N LYS A 128 11.07 17.04 8.73
CA LYS A 128 10.23 17.68 7.71
C LYS A 128 9.22 16.66 7.15
N PRO A 129 7.90 16.91 7.29
CA PRO A 129 6.89 16.03 6.74
C PRO A 129 6.81 16.18 5.20
N PRO A 130 6.10 15.28 4.51
CA PRO A 130 5.63 15.53 3.15
C PRO A 130 4.83 16.84 3.08
N GLU A 131 4.62 17.35 1.86
CA GLU A 131 3.73 18.50 1.69
C GLU A 131 2.31 18.21 2.22
N PRO A 132 1.59 19.21 2.75
CA PRO A 132 0.25 19.06 3.29
C PRO A 132 -0.80 18.99 2.17
N LYS A 133 -0.61 18.06 1.23
CA LYS A 133 -1.51 17.79 0.10
C LYS A 133 -1.90 16.32 0.11
N GLU A 134 -3.12 16.05 -0.30
CA GLU A 134 -3.59 14.68 -0.46
C GLU A 134 -2.72 13.91 -1.44
N GLY A 135 -2.32 12.69 -1.07
CA GLY A 135 -1.44 11.86 -1.91
C GLY A 135 0.03 12.30 -1.93
N ALA A 136 0.43 13.33 -1.18
CA ALA A 136 1.84 13.68 -1.04
C ALA A 136 2.57 12.67 -0.14
N TYR A 137 3.84 12.41 -0.45
CA TYR A 137 4.66 11.45 0.28
C TYR A 137 6.13 11.84 0.31
N ARG A 138 6.86 11.22 1.25
CA ARG A 138 8.31 11.29 1.35
C ARG A 138 8.85 9.90 1.67
N ILE A 139 9.83 9.45 0.89
CA ILE A 139 10.57 8.20 1.11
C ILE A 139 11.95 8.58 1.58
N ARG A 140 12.40 8.06 2.72
CA ARG A 140 13.76 8.31 3.22
C ARG A 140 14.33 7.15 4.00
N THR A 141 15.65 7.02 3.99
CA THR A 141 16.36 6.06 4.85
C THR A 141 16.90 6.73 6.10
N LEU A 142 16.74 6.07 7.25
CA LEU A 142 17.40 6.42 8.50
C LEU A 142 18.46 5.36 8.84
N ASP A 143 19.60 5.82 9.35
CA ASP A 143 20.64 4.95 9.90
C ASP A 143 20.19 4.47 11.31
N ASP A 144 20.18 3.16 11.54
CA ASP A 144 19.82 2.48 12.81
C ASP A 144 20.93 1.49 13.17
N GLY A 145 21.99 2.00 13.82
CA GLY A 145 23.21 1.23 14.08
C GLY A 145 23.86 0.76 12.78
N ASP A 146 23.98 -0.55 12.60
CA ASP A 146 24.63 -1.17 11.43
C ASP A 146 23.66 -1.44 10.26
N ARG A 147 22.39 -0.99 10.35
CA ARG A 147 21.40 -1.18 9.29
C ARG A 147 20.68 0.11 8.91
N GLN A 148 19.98 0.05 7.77
CA GLN A 148 19.10 1.14 7.30
C GLN A 148 17.64 0.76 7.44
N ILE A 149 16.84 1.73 7.90
CA ILE A 149 15.38 1.66 7.91
C ILE A 149 14.86 2.57 6.81
N THR A 150 14.11 2.02 5.86
CA THR A 150 13.39 2.81 4.86
C THR A 150 12.04 3.25 5.44
N LEU A 151 11.78 4.56 5.44
CA LEU A 151 10.50 5.14 5.81
C LEU A 151 9.76 5.54 4.54
N ILE A 152 8.53 5.05 4.38
CA ILE A 152 7.57 5.52 3.37
C ILE A 152 6.49 6.29 4.11
N GLN A 153 6.67 7.61 4.18
CA GLN A 153 5.78 8.52 4.91
C GLN A 153 4.77 9.17 3.97
N GLY A 154 3.49 8.90 4.16
CA GLY A 154 2.41 9.67 3.54
C GLY A 154 2.01 10.90 4.35
N ASN A 155 1.52 11.95 3.70
CA ASN A 155 0.73 13.00 4.37
C ASN A 155 -0.62 12.44 4.86
N ASP A 156 -1.14 11.46 4.14
CA ASP A 156 -2.33 10.67 4.46
C ASP A 156 -2.15 9.23 3.94
N ARG A 157 -3.19 8.41 4.10
CA ARG A 157 -3.21 7.02 3.62
C ARG A 157 -2.97 6.86 2.11
N ILE A 158 -3.37 7.84 1.30
CA ILE A 158 -3.19 7.82 -0.16
C ILE A 158 -1.73 8.18 -0.50
N GLY A 159 -1.14 9.09 0.27
CA GLY A 159 0.29 9.36 0.24
C GLY A 159 1.11 8.11 0.54
N CYS A 160 0.70 7.30 1.52
CA CYS A 160 1.36 6.02 1.81
C CYS A 160 1.29 5.07 0.60
N LEU A 161 0.12 4.91 -0.01
CA LEU A 161 -0.07 4.08 -1.20
C LEU A 161 0.80 4.56 -2.38
N TYR A 162 0.78 5.86 -2.67
CA TYR A 162 1.58 6.45 -3.74
C TYR A 162 3.08 6.44 -3.44
N GLY A 163 3.46 6.53 -2.17
CA GLY A 163 4.82 6.38 -1.69
C GLY A 163 5.36 4.98 -1.92
N VAL A 164 4.54 3.94 -1.71
CA VAL A 164 4.90 2.56 -2.05
C VAL A 164 5.16 2.43 -3.55
N TYR A 165 4.26 2.93 -4.40
CA TYR A 165 4.49 2.87 -5.85
C TYR A 165 5.68 3.71 -6.30
N GLY A 166 5.93 4.86 -5.67
CA GLY A 166 7.14 5.65 -5.90
C GLY A 166 8.41 4.95 -5.48
N PHE A 167 8.37 4.18 -4.40
CA PHE A 167 9.50 3.37 -3.97
C PHE A 167 9.74 2.21 -4.95
N LEU A 168 8.69 1.52 -5.39
CA LEU A 168 8.80 0.49 -6.42
C LEU A 168 9.36 1.05 -7.73
N GLU A 169 8.90 2.22 -8.18
CA GLU A 169 9.45 2.88 -9.36
C GLU A 169 10.94 3.25 -9.19
N HIS A 170 11.33 3.71 -8.01
CA HIS A 170 12.72 3.96 -7.68
C HIS A 170 13.57 2.67 -7.77
N LEU A 171 13.02 1.54 -7.34
CA LEU A 171 13.63 0.21 -7.47
C LEU A 171 13.58 -0.37 -8.91
N GLY A 172 13.06 0.38 -9.88
CA GLY A 172 13.07 0.00 -11.30
C GLY A 172 11.77 -0.62 -11.84
N TYR A 173 10.74 -0.81 -11.03
CA TYR A 173 9.44 -1.30 -11.50
C TYR A 173 8.73 -0.25 -12.36
N ARG A 174 7.95 -0.66 -13.37
CA ARG A 174 7.13 0.26 -14.19
C ARG A 174 5.73 -0.29 -14.41
N PHE A 175 4.72 0.59 -14.38
CA PHE A 175 3.30 0.23 -14.51
C PHE A 175 2.67 0.86 -15.76
N PHE A 176 3.14 0.47 -16.95
CA PHE A 176 2.73 1.09 -18.21
C PHE A 176 1.32 0.71 -18.66
N GLY A 177 0.82 -0.47 -18.27
CA GLY A 177 -0.49 -0.95 -18.66
C GLY A 177 -1.18 -1.77 -17.58
N LEU A 178 -2.24 -2.47 -17.98
CA LEU A 178 -3.11 -3.20 -17.08
C LEU A 178 -2.49 -4.52 -16.60
N GLY A 179 -2.77 -4.86 -15.34
CA GLY A 179 -2.39 -6.15 -14.76
C GLY A 179 -0.89 -6.46 -14.81
N GLU A 180 -0.56 -7.74 -14.78
CA GLU A 180 0.84 -8.19 -14.84
C GLU A 180 1.47 -7.94 -16.22
N GLN A 181 0.70 -8.08 -17.31
CA GLN A 181 1.19 -7.87 -18.68
C GLN A 181 1.67 -6.44 -18.94
N GLY A 182 1.05 -5.46 -18.27
CA GLY A 182 1.44 -4.05 -18.35
C GLY A 182 2.47 -3.63 -17.30
N THR A 183 2.98 -4.56 -16.49
CA THR A 183 3.99 -4.29 -15.47
C THR A 183 5.35 -4.79 -15.93
N VAL A 184 6.37 -3.93 -15.87
CA VAL A 184 7.76 -4.27 -16.16
C VAL A 184 8.51 -4.38 -14.84
N LEU A 185 9.13 -5.54 -14.62
CA LEU A 185 10.01 -5.82 -13.49
C LEU A 185 11.43 -5.31 -13.80
N PRO A 186 12.25 -4.98 -12.79
CA PRO A 186 13.64 -4.61 -13.01
C PRO A 186 14.43 -5.79 -13.61
N ASP A 187 15.30 -5.50 -14.58
CA ASP A 187 16.13 -6.50 -15.29
C ASP A 187 17.26 -7.10 -14.43
N GLY A 188 17.46 -6.58 -13.21
CA GLY A 188 18.56 -6.97 -12.33
C GLY A 188 18.24 -6.89 -10.84
N PRO A 189 19.27 -7.02 -10.00
CA PRO A 189 19.16 -7.00 -8.54
C PRO A 189 18.39 -5.81 -7.97
N VAL A 190 17.49 -6.09 -7.04
CA VAL A 190 16.79 -5.05 -6.27
C VAL A 190 17.54 -4.81 -4.96
N HIS A 191 18.27 -3.69 -4.89
CA HIS A 191 18.99 -3.27 -3.70
C HIS A 191 18.16 -2.28 -2.88
N LEU A 192 17.91 -2.59 -1.61
CA LEU A 192 17.17 -1.70 -0.70
C LEU A 192 18.07 -0.70 0.04
N ALA A 193 19.35 -1.05 0.23
CA ALA A 193 20.25 -0.35 1.15
C ALA A 193 20.97 0.84 0.52
N GLU A 194 20.21 1.73 -0.12
CA GLU A 194 20.72 2.99 -0.67
C GLU A 194 20.24 4.16 0.18
N LYS A 195 21.11 5.15 0.40
CA LYS A 195 20.68 6.40 1.05
C LYS A 195 19.76 7.16 0.10
N ILE A 196 18.48 7.23 0.45
CA ILE A 196 17.46 7.90 -0.36
C ILE A 196 16.73 8.96 0.44
N ASP A 197 16.33 10.03 -0.26
CA ASP A 197 15.40 11.06 0.21
C ASP A 197 14.62 11.60 -0.99
N ILE A 198 13.40 11.12 -1.15
CA ILE A 198 12.52 11.43 -2.28
C ILE A 198 11.26 12.06 -1.72
N GLN A 199 10.92 13.27 -2.16
CA GLN A 199 9.65 13.90 -1.85
C GLN A 199 8.83 14.06 -3.13
N SER A 200 7.53 13.77 -3.06
CA SER A 200 6.61 13.96 -4.17
C SER A 200 5.27 14.51 -3.69
N SER A 201 4.69 15.41 -4.48
CA SER A 201 3.35 15.94 -4.25
C SER A 201 2.66 16.17 -5.60
N PRO A 202 1.33 15.98 -5.69
CA PRO A 202 0.61 16.22 -6.92
C PRO A 202 0.48 17.72 -7.20
N ALA A 203 0.67 18.11 -8.47
CA ALA A 203 0.37 19.47 -8.93
C ALA A 203 -1.14 19.71 -9.09
N PHE A 204 -1.90 18.67 -9.42
CA PHE A 204 -3.35 18.72 -9.60
C PHE A 204 -4.03 17.82 -8.58
N GLN A 205 -5.07 18.31 -7.89
CA GLN A 205 -5.77 17.55 -6.84
C GLN A 205 -6.57 16.35 -7.37
N SER A 206 -7.03 16.43 -8.61
CA SER A 206 -7.83 15.41 -9.29
C SER A 206 -7.16 15.02 -10.60
N ARG A 207 -6.93 13.73 -10.81
CA ARG A 207 -6.20 13.18 -11.96
C ARG A 207 -6.86 11.87 -12.36
N GLY A 208 -7.27 11.73 -13.62
CA GLY A 208 -7.90 10.51 -14.07
C GLY A 208 -8.87 10.76 -15.21
N PHE A 209 -9.94 9.99 -15.22
CA PHE A 209 -10.86 9.91 -16.34
C PHE A 209 -12.27 10.12 -15.87
N TRP A 210 -13.09 10.61 -16.79
CA TRP A 210 -14.51 10.71 -16.58
C TRP A 210 -15.24 9.73 -17.49
N SER A 211 -16.22 9.03 -16.92
CA SER A 211 -17.13 8.13 -17.62
C SER A 211 -18.52 8.30 -17.01
N TRP A 212 -19.56 8.11 -17.82
CA TRP A 212 -20.94 8.03 -17.34
C TRP A 212 -21.33 6.62 -16.90
N GLU A 213 -20.58 5.63 -17.36
CA GLU A 213 -20.87 4.22 -17.23
C GLU A 213 -19.82 3.54 -16.38
N ASP A 214 -20.20 2.41 -15.79
CA ASP A 214 -19.26 1.49 -15.18
C ASP A 214 -18.39 0.83 -16.25
N ARG A 215 -17.16 1.31 -16.38
CA ARG A 215 -16.18 0.84 -17.38
C ARG A 215 -14.87 0.37 -16.76
N GLY A 216 -14.76 0.44 -15.44
CA GLY A 216 -13.51 0.16 -14.75
C GLY A 216 -13.56 -1.25 -14.18
N ASP A 217 -12.67 -2.12 -14.63
CA ASP A 217 -12.40 -3.37 -13.92
C ASP A 217 -11.31 -3.17 -12.86
N GLU A 218 -11.10 -4.18 -12.02
CA GLU A 218 -10.09 -4.11 -10.97
C GLU A 218 -8.66 -3.84 -11.51
N PRO A 219 -8.17 -4.52 -12.56
CA PRO A 219 -6.87 -4.20 -13.17
C PRO A 219 -6.73 -2.74 -13.60
N PHE A 220 -7.78 -2.14 -14.16
CA PHE A 220 -7.81 -0.72 -14.53
C PHE A 220 -7.72 0.20 -13.31
N LEU A 221 -8.52 -0.05 -12.27
CA LEU A 221 -8.50 0.77 -11.05
C LEU A 221 -7.15 0.67 -10.32
N LEU A 222 -6.55 -0.53 -10.29
CA LEU A 222 -5.19 -0.72 -9.76
C LEU A 222 -4.15 0.02 -10.59
N TRP A 223 -4.25 -0.03 -11.92
CA TRP A 223 -3.36 0.73 -12.79
C TRP A 223 -3.49 2.24 -12.57
N MET A 224 -4.70 2.75 -12.35
CA MET A 224 -4.92 4.15 -11.97
C MET A 224 -4.19 4.50 -10.67
N ALA A 225 -4.34 3.69 -9.62
CA ALA A 225 -3.68 3.92 -8.33
C ALA A 225 -2.14 3.87 -8.45
N ARG A 226 -1.60 2.89 -9.19
CA ARG A 226 -0.16 2.75 -9.50
C ARG A 226 0.40 3.98 -10.22
N ASN A 227 -0.39 4.57 -11.11
CA ASN A 227 -0.07 5.81 -11.83
C ASN A 227 -0.56 7.07 -11.10
N ARG A 228 -0.89 6.96 -9.81
CA ARG A 228 -1.27 8.06 -8.91
C ARG A 228 -2.47 8.87 -9.41
N MET A 229 -3.37 8.25 -10.15
CA MET A 229 -4.66 8.80 -10.53
C MET A 229 -5.69 8.54 -9.44
N ASN A 230 -6.62 9.48 -9.26
CA ASN A 230 -7.61 9.49 -8.17
C ASN A 230 -8.98 10.05 -8.59
N TYR A 231 -9.30 10.15 -9.88
CA TYR A 231 -10.57 10.71 -10.34
C TYR A 231 -11.29 9.70 -11.23
N TRP A 232 -12.48 9.26 -10.80
CA TRP A 232 -13.24 8.22 -11.48
C TRP A 232 -14.77 8.42 -11.33
N THR A 233 -15.55 7.65 -12.08
CA THR A 233 -17.01 7.76 -12.08
C THR A 233 -17.67 7.09 -10.88
N ALA A 234 -18.73 7.71 -10.35
CA ALA A 234 -19.60 7.15 -9.34
C ALA A 234 -20.51 6.02 -9.85
N ALA A 235 -20.52 5.76 -11.16
CA ALA A 235 -21.24 4.61 -11.73
C ALA A 235 -20.57 3.25 -11.39
N GLN A 236 -19.34 3.26 -10.88
CA GLN A 236 -18.57 2.05 -10.54
C GLN A 236 -19.28 1.15 -9.53
N HIS A 237 -19.48 -0.13 -9.87
CA HIS A 237 -20.19 -1.10 -9.04
C HIS A 237 -19.49 -1.43 -7.71
N ASN A 238 -18.16 -1.26 -7.63
CA ASN A 238 -17.39 -1.52 -6.41
C ASN A 238 -16.82 -0.22 -5.77
N PRO A 239 -17.66 0.59 -5.08
CA PRO A 239 -17.23 1.85 -4.49
C PRO A 239 -16.27 1.65 -3.30
N HIS A 240 -16.35 0.53 -2.59
CA HIS A 240 -15.46 0.20 -1.47
C HIS A 240 -14.01 0.04 -1.94
N PHE A 241 -13.80 -0.69 -3.04
CA PHE A 241 -12.47 -0.83 -3.63
C PHE A 241 -11.93 0.51 -4.15
N CYS A 242 -12.79 1.33 -4.77
CA CYS A 242 -12.43 2.71 -5.15
C CYS A 242 -11.97 3.55 -3.95
N LYS A 243 -12.67 3.46 -2.81
CA LYS A 243 -12.32 4.18 -1.58
C LYS A 243 -10.98 3.72 -1.00
N LYS A 244 -10.71 2.41 -1.00
CA LYS A 244 -9.39 1.84 -0.63
C LYS A 244 -8.26 2.40 -1.49
N LEU A 245 -8.50 2.59 -2.78
CA LEU A 245 -7.52 3.14 -3.72
C LEU A 245 -7.44 4.68 -3.72
N GLY A 246 -8.25 5.36 -2.92
CA GLY A 246 -8.31 6.84 -2.87
C GLY A 246 -8.96 7.48 -4.09
N LEU A 247 -9.79 6.75 -4.83
CA LEU A 247 -10.49 7.30 -5.99
C LEU A 247 -11.63 8.22 -5.54
N LYS A 248 -11.63 9.44 -6.05
CA LYS A 248 -12.70 10.43 -5.92
C LYS A 248 -13.75 10.12 -6.96
N LEU A 249 -14.91 9.67 -6.48
CA LEU A 249 -16.05 9.30 -7.32
C LEU A 249 -16.85 10.55 -7.67
N VAL A 250 -17.01 10.80 -8.96
CA VAL A 250 -17.78 11.93 -9.50
C VAL A 250 -19.03 11.44 -10.21
N HIS A 251 -20.12 12.19 -10.05
CA HIS A 251 -21.32 12.05 -10.86
C HIS A 251 -21.63 13.40 -11.52
N GLY A 252 -22.14 13.36 -12.75
CA GLY A 252 -22.60 14.55 -13.47
C GLY A 252 -24.09 14.42 -13.78
N GLY A 253 -24.80 15.54 -13.87
CA GLY A 253 -26.23 15.55 -14.19
C GLY A 253 -26.60 16.74 -15.07
N HIS A 254 -26.49 16.59 -16.39
CA HIS A 254 -26.85 17.65 -17.35
C HIS A 254 -28.35 17.97 -17.37
N SER A 255 -29.19 17.07 -16.84
CA SER A 255 -30.63 17.28 -16.72
C SER A 255 -31.05 18.00 -15.45
N ALA A 256 -30.19 18.09 -14.41
CA ALA A 256 -30.60 18.66 -13.13
C ALA A 256 -31.19 20.08 -13.27
N TYR A 257 -30.59 20.90 -14.15
CA TYR A 257 -31.12 22.23 -14.46
C TYR A 257 -32.49 22.18 -15.16
N ARG A 258 -32.70 21.27 -16.12
CA ARG A 258 -34.00 21.09 -16.80
C ARG A 258 -35.06 20.44 -15.92
N THR A 259 -34.65 19.63 -14.95
CA THR A 259 -35.54 18.86 -14.08
C THR A 259 -36.02 19.69 -12.90
N TYR A 260 -35.20 20.60 -12.39
CA TYR A 260 -35.50 21.37 -11.17
C TYR A 260 -35.64 22.88 -11.41
N MET A 261 -35.24 23.38 -12.58
CA MET A 261 -35.57 24.73 -13.02
C MET A 261 -36.44 24.65 -14.27
N ASP A 262 -37.23 25.69 -14.52
CA ASP A 262 -37.96 25.87 -15.77
C ASP A 262 -37.09 26.73 -16.70
N PRO A 263 -36.15 26.13 -17.46
CA PRO A 263 -35.25 26.89 -18.34
C PRO A 263 -36.00 27.57 -19.49
N ASP A 264 -37.20 27.09 -19.82
CA ASP A 264 -38.07 27.68 -20.84
C ASP A 264 -39.04 28.71 -20.23
N GLY A 265 -39.02 28.86 -18.90
CA GLY A 265 -39.82 29.83 -18.15
C GLY A 265 -39.34 31.26 -18.34
N PRO A 266 -40.22 32.26 -18.12
CA PRO A 266 -39.85 33.67 -18.22
C PRO A 266 -38.75 34.01 -17.23
N TYR A 267 -37.67 34.64 -17.70
CA TYR A 267 -36.55 35.05 -16.86
C TYR A 267 -37.05 36.03 -15.78
N PRO A 268 -36.92 35.69 -14.47
CA PRO A 268 -37.63 36.38 -13.38
C PRO A 268 -37.12 37.80 -13.12
N LEU A 269 -35.93 38.13 -13.62
CA LEU A 269 -35.35 39.45 -13.56
C LEU A 269 -35.34 40.03 -14.97
N GLN A 270 -36.38 40.74 -15.41
CA GLN A 270 -36.24 41.55 -16.61
C GLN A 270 -35.42 42.79 -16.25
N PRO A 271 -34.10 42.86 -16.55
CA PRO A 271 -33.39 44.12 -16.37
C PRO A 271 -34.04 45.16 -17.30
N PRO A 272 -34.15 46.43 -16.88
CA PRO A 272 -34.57 47.49 -17.78
C PRO A 272 -33.66 47.45 -19.02
N PRO A 273 -34.21 47.69 -20.22
CA PRO A 273 -33.43 47.67 -21.44
C PRO A 273 -32.24 48.60 -21.31
N PHE A 274 -31.05 48.08 -21.65
CA PHE A 274 -29.81 48.85 -21.63
C PHE A 274 -29.97 50.08 -22.53
N ARG A 275 -30.04 51.27 -21.91
CA ARG A 275 -30.01 52.54 -22.62
C ARG A 275 -28.54 52.92 -22.76
N GLY A 276 -27.92 52.48 -23.86
CA GLY A 276 -26.57 52.92 -24.22
C GLY A 276 -26.50 54.44 -24.28
N GLY A 277 -25.49 55.02 -23.62
CA GLY A 277 -25.10 56.42 -23.76
C GLY A 277 -23.85 56.54 -24.62
#